data_AF-A0AAJ0AJZ3-F1
#
_entry.id   AF-A0AAJ0AJZ3-F1
#
_cell.length_a   1.000
_cell.length_b   1.000
_cell.length_c   1.000
_cell.angle_alpha   90.00
_cell.angle_beta   90.00
_cell.angle_gamma   90.00
#
_symmetry.space_group_name_H-M   'P 1'
#
loop_
_entity.id
_entity.type
_entity.pdbx_description
1 polymer ?
#
loop_
_entity_poly.entity_id
_entity_poly.type
_entity_poly.pdbx_seq_one_letter_code
_entity_poly.pdbx_strand_id
1 'polypeptide(L)'
;MPSQFVPAQNSRHRIAAIALYRALVREARAVPLPNDVLRQGVENPLPRFVKKGFKRNQTEASYRLVLAALSKGYKFLNLFKSAQTPSSKEYSEILTYLREKSLRDARSEAGKSPPPSPKLERPKPKWPPLLKRISPLDEPPVYISERHPVPRENLSGIRHVPNIAVTAHGVVFMRQGKPQHRSVCDYVQKKNKYKIKNMNHLLASMRDEQQFAREEDQWDGHLHSEIKSQKRVVERLIRLRQKIEQPLSDLPDWVEKPDVRMKNLDSWAFDESYTNSVAATYNDASRRLSEDAADQSARARAFLEIREAEKKALEEDNEYYREKGYKWMIDTPYKKKQRRVAKRKKGGQDRFERRAVRQDKARQSNFVGLSPAPIQV
;
A
#
# COMPACT_ATOMS: atom_id res chain seq x y z
N MET A 1 -29.41 9.89 -23.35
CA MET A 1 -29.05 9.55 -21.96
C MET A 1 -28.76 10.85 -21.23
N PRO A 2 -29.44 11.20 -20.11
CA PRO A 2 -29.11 12.43 -19.38
C PRO A 2 -27.67 12.34 -18.87
N SER A 3 -26.84 13.33 -19.19
CA SER A 3 -25.44 13.36 -18.81
C SER A 3 -25.32 13.40 -17.28
N GLN A 4 -24.77 12.32 -16.71
CA GLN A 4 -24.50 12.27 -15.29
C GLN A 4 -23.38 13.27 -14.99
N PHE A 5 -23.70 14.35 -14.27
CA PHE A 5 -22.70 15.32 -13.84
C PHE A 5 -21.65 14.60 -13.00
N VAL A 6 -20.41 14.57 -13.49
CA VAL A 6 -19.25 14.05 -12.74
C VAL A 6 -18.49 15.26 -12.20
N PRO A 7 -18.66 15.62 -10.91
CA PRO A 7 -18.05 16.84 -10.36
C PRO A 7 -16.52 16.86 -10.49
N ALA A 8 -15.88 15.68 -10.46
CA ALA A 8 -14.44 15.52 -10.61
C ALA A 8 -13.91 15.93 -12.00
N GLN A 9 -14.73 15.84 -13.04
CA GLN A 9 -14.35 16.22 -14.41
C GLN A 9 -14.60 17.71 -14.70
N ASN A 10 -15.36 18.40 -13.85
CA ASN A 10 -15.63 19.83 -14.01
C ASN A 10 -14.57 20.68 -13.30
N SER A 11 -13.71 21.34 -14.08
CA SER A 11 -12.65 22.22 -13.57
C SER A 11 -13.19 23.37 -12.70
N ARG A 12 -14.32 23.98 -13.06
CA ARG A 12 -14.95 25.07 -12.30
C ARG A 12 -15.39 24.61 -10.92
N HIS A 13 -16.00 23.41 -10.83
CA HIS A 13 -16.39 22.84 -9.55
C HIS A 13 -15.18 22.57 -8.64
N ARG A 14 -14.10 21.98 -9.20
CA ARG A 14 -12.86 21.73 -8.44
C ARG A 14 -12.27 23.02 -7.89
N ILE A 15 -12.17 24.06 -8.71
CA ILE A 15 -11.64 25.37 -8.28
C ILE A 15 -12.52 25.96 -7.18
N ALA A 16 -13.85 25.98 -7.35
CA ALA A 16 -14.77 26.50 -6.35
C ALA A 16 -14.69 25.75 -5.01
N ALA A 17 -14.63 24.41 -5.04
CA ALA A 17 -14.50 23.58 -3.85
C ALA A 17 -13.17 23.81 -3.12
N ILE A 18 -12.06 23.95 -3.86
CA ILE A 18 -10.73 24.26 -3.29
C ILE A 18 -10.73 25.66 -2.68
N ALA A 19 -11.29 26.65 -3.36
CA ALA A 19 -11.38 28.02 -2.86
C ALA A 19 -12.21 28.08 -1.57
N LEU A 20 -13.39 27.44 -1.55
CA LEU A 20 -14.24 27.37 -0.38
C LEU A 20 -13.57 26.61 0.78
N TYR A 21 -12.88 25.50 0.50
CA TYR A 21 -12.12 24.76 1.51
C TYR A 21 -11.03 25.63 2.15
N ARG A 22 -10.24 26.34 1.33
CA ARG A 22 -9.19 27.24 1.80
C ARG A 22 -9.77 28.39 2.64
N ALA A 23 -10.86 29.00 2.17
CA ALA A 23 -11.54 30.06 2.91
C ALA A 23 -12.06 29.57 4.26
N LEU A 24 -12.78 28.45 4.30
CA LEU A 24 -13.30 27.87 5.55
C LEU A 24 -12.20 27.51 6.54
N VAL A 25 -11.09 26.93 6.09
CA VAL A 25 -9.96 26.61 6.97
C VAL A 25 -9.31 27.88 7.53
N ARG A 26 -9.19 28.93 6.71
CA ARG A 26 -8.65 30.23 7.15
C ARG A 26 -9.54 30.85 8.22
N GLU A 27 -10.84 30.98 7.95
CA GLU A 27 -11.78 31.60 8.90
C GLU A 27 -11.93 30.75 10.18
N ALA A 28 -11.97 29.42 10.05
CA ALA A 28 -12.06 28.52 11.20
C ALA A 28 -10.86 28.61 12.15
N ARG A 29 -9.66 28.91 11.63
CA ARG A 29 -8.46 29.14 12.46
C ARG A 29 -8.50 30.49 13.17
N ALA A 30 -9.15 31.49 12.59
CA ALA A 30 -9.24 32.84 13.14
C ALA A 30 -10.22 32.94 14.32
N VAL A 31 -11.11 31.96 14.50
CA VAL A 31 -12.03 31.90 15.65
C VAL A 31 -11.22 31.68 16.94
N PRO A 32 -11.24 32.62 17.90
CA PRO A 32 -10.54 32.46 19.18
C PRO A 32 -11.27 31.40 20.02
N LEU A 33 -10.60 30.35 20.50
CA LEU A 33 -11.23 29.31 21.33
C LEU A 33 -10.62 29.27 22.74
N PRO A 34 -11.43 29.02 23.78
CA PRO A 34 -10.93 28.85 25.15
C PRO A 34 -10.21 27.51 25.31
N ASN A 35 -9.24 27.47 26.22
CA ASN A 35 -8.38 26.31 26.47
C ASN A 35 -9.16 25.04 26.84
N ASP A 36 -10.32 25.17 27.49
CA ASP A 36 -11.21 24.05 27.88
C ASP A 36 -11.64 23.16 26.71
N VAL A 37 -11.65 23.72 25.49
CA VAL A 37 -12.16 23.06 24.29
C VAL A 37 -11.02 22.51 23.41
N LEU A 38 -9.79 22.92 23.67
CA LEU A 38 -8.61 22.49 22.92
C LEU A 38 -8.21 21.07 23.35
N ARG A 39 -8.24 20.11 22.42
CA ARG A 39 -7.69 18.77 22.70
C ARG A 39 -6.18 18.84 22.78
N GLN A 40 -5.60 18.44 23.92
CA GLN A 40 -4.15 18.39 24.14
C GLN A 40 -3.43 19.74 23.99
N GLY A 41 -4.14 20.86 24.16
CA GLY A 41 -3.54 22.19 24.37
C GLY A 41 -2.86 22.87 23.17
N VAL A 42 -2.83 22.29 21.96
CA VAL A 42 -1.99 22.82 20.86
C VAL A 42 -2.75 23.29 19.62
N GLU A 43 -3.93 22.73 19.27
CA GLU A 43 -4.59 23.07 17.99
C GLU A 43 -6.11 23.26 18.06
N ASN A 44 -6.60 24.27 17.33
CA ASN A 44 -8.02 24.51 17.10
C ASN A 44 -8.65 23.30 16.36
N PRO A 45 -9.74 22.69 16.87
CA PRO A 45 -10.36 21.51 16.25
C PRO A 45 -11.21 21.82 15.00
N LEU A 46 -11.60 23.07 14.77
CA LEU A 46 -12.52 23.45 13.69
C LEU A 46 -12.00 23.13 12.28
N PRO A 47 -10.72 23.43 11.91
CA PRO A 47 -10.17 23.05 10.61
C PRO A 47 -10.22 21.53 10.34
N ARG A 48 -10.06 20.71 11.38
CA ARG A 48 -10.17 19.24 11.25
C ARG A 48 -11.59 18.83 10.92
N PHE A 49 -12.61 19.50 11.44
CA PHE A 49 -14.01 19.25 11.10
C PHE A 49 -14.34 19.67 9.67
N VAL A 50 -13.82 20.81 9.22
CA VAL A 50 -13.94 21.23 7.81
C VAL A 50 -13.34 20.15 6.90
N LYS A 51 -12.11 19.69 7.18
CA LYS A 51 -11.46 18.62 6.41
C LYS A 51 -12.27 17.32 6.41
N LYS A 52 -12.85 16.93 7.56
CA LYS A 52 -13.71 15.75 7.66
C LYS A 52 -15.00 15.91 6.85
N GLY A 53 -15.60 17.10 6.83
CA GLY A 53 -16.78 17.43 6.03
C GLY A 53 -16.53 17.29 4.53
N PHE A 54 -15.44 17.86 4.01
CA PHE A 54 -15.08 17.72 2.60
C PHE A 54 -14.76 16.26 2.22
N LYS A 55 -14.05 15.52 3.07
CA LYS A 55 -13.79 14.09 2.84
C LYS A 55 -15.08 13.26 2.76
N ARG A 56 -16.06 13.55 3.63
CA ARG A 56 -17.36 12.86 3.61
C ARG A 56 -18.11 13.07 2.30
N ASN A 57 -18.00 14.27 1.72
CA ASN A 57 -18.71 14.62 0.49
C ASN A 57 -17.91 14.32 -0.79
N GLN A 58 -16.75 13.66 -0.70
CA GLN A 58 -15.87 13.42 -1.84
C GLN A 58 -16.48 12.50 -2.90
N THR A 59 -17.35 11.56 -2.50
CA THR A 59 -17.98 10.57 -3.37
C THR A 59 -19.34 11.03 -3.92
N GLU A 60 -19.79 12.24 -3.57
CA GLU A 60 -21.10 12.75 -3.96
C GLU A 60 -21.09 13.18 -5.43
N ALA A 61 -21.81 12.46 -6.28
CA ALA A 61 -21.92 12.75 -7.71
C ALA A 61 -23.20 13.52 -8.09
N SER A 62 -24.21 13.56 -7.20
CA SER A 62 -25.49 14.21 -7.50
C SER A 62 -25.39 15.73 -7.43
N TYR A 63 -25.74 16.41 -8.52
CA TYR A 63 -25.73 17.87 -8.61
C TYR A 63 -26.50 18.56 -7.48
N ARG A 64 -27.69 18.03 -7.12
CA ARG A 64 -28.52 18.57 -6.04
C ARG A 64 -27.81 18.49 -4.68
N LEU A 65 -27.13 17.37 -4.41
CA LEU A 65 -26.39 17.17 -3.16
C LEU A 65 -25.15 18.06 -3.11
N VAL A 66 -24.44 18.19 -4.22
CA VAL A 66 -23.27 19.07 -4.35
C VAL A 66 -23.66 20.54 -4.12
N LEU A 67 -24.72 21.03 -4.75
CA LEU A 67 -25.21 22.39 -4.53
C LEU A 67 -25.66 22.62 -3.08
N ALA A 68 -26.42 21.68 -2.51
CA ALA A 68 -26.86 21.78 -1.13
C ALA A 68 -25.66 21.81 -0.15
N ALA A 69 -24.62 21.01 -0.42
CA ALA A 69 -23.40 21.00 0.37
C ALA A 69 -22.60 22.30 0.24
N LEU A 70 -22.46 22.83 -0.98
CA LEU A 70 -21.79 24.13 -1.22
C LEU A 70 -22.55 25.27 -0.55
N SER A 71 -23.88 25.32 -0.68
CA SER A 71 -24.72 26.31 -0.01
C SER A 71 -24.52 26.29 1.51
N LYS A 72 -24.50 25.10 2.11
CA LYS A 72 -24.16 24.94 3.55
C LYS A 72 -22.76 25.45 3.86
N GLY A 73 -21.77 25.15 3.00
CA GLY A 73 -20.40 25.62 3.16
C GLY A 73 -20.28 27.14 3.18
N TYR A 74 -20.99 27.85 2.30
CA TYR A 74 -21.04 29.32 2.32
C TYR A 74 -21.73 29.87 3.58
N LYS A 75 -22.79 29.22 4.07
CA LYS A 75 -23.42 29.59 5.35
C LYS A 75 -22.45 29.43 6.52
N PHE A 76 -21.67 28.35 6.55
CA PHE A 76 -20.63 28.15 7.57
C PHE A 76 -19.49 29.16 7.48
N LEU A 77 -19.17 29.64 6.28
CA LEU A 77 -18.18 30.71 6.12
C LEU A 77 -18.67 31.99 6.81
N ASN A 78 -19.93 32.36 6.61
CA ASN A 78 -20.53 33.51 7.29
C ASN A 78 -20.57 33.30 8.82
N LEU A 79 -20.95 32.11 9.27
CA LEU A 79 -20.95 31.73 10.69
C LEU A 79 -19.56 31.86 11.31
N PHE A 80 -18.50 31.36 10.65
CA PHE A 80 -17.13 31.51 11.17
C PHE A 80 -16.64 32.95 11.17
N LYS A 81 -17.07 33.77 10.21
CA LYS A 81 -16.77 35.21 10.22
C LYS A 81 -17.46 35.92 11.39
N SER A 82 -18.74 35.66 11.64
CA SER A 82 -19.43 36.25 12.79
C SER A 82 -18.93 35.70 14.14
N ALA A 83 -18.47 34.44 14.18
CA ALA A 83 -17.89 33.83 15.37
C ALA A 83 -16.48 34.31 15.75
N GLN A 84 -15.83 35.15 14.94
CA GLN A 84 -14.54 35.75 15.32
C GLN A 84 -14.68 36.73 16.48
N THR A 85 -15.85 37.34 16.64
CA THR A 85 -16.16 38.19 17.78
C THR A 85 -16.67 37.33 18.94
N PRO A 86 -16.02 37.34 20.12
CA PRO A 86 -16.38 36.46 21.24
C PRO A 86 -17.73 36.83 21.89
N SER A 87 -18.31 37.98 21.55
CA SER A 87 -19.62 38.44 22.00
C SER A 87 -20.78 38.00 21.09
N SER A 88 -20.49 37.35 19.94
CA SER A 88 -21.53 36.95 19.00
C SER A 88 -22.29 35.70 19.47
N LYS A 89 -23.52 35.55 18.97
CA LYS A 89 -24.35 34.38 19.27
C LYS A 89 -23.75 33.12 18.64
N GLU A 90 -23.22 33.26 17.44
CA GLU A 90 -22.59 32.19 16.65
C GLU A 90 -21.35 31.63 17.35
N TYR A 91 -20.60 32.49 18.04
CA TYR A 91 -19.49 32.06 18.88
C TYR A 91 -19.97 31.14 20.02
N SER A 92 -21.05 31.52 20.71
CA SER A 92 -21.63 30.68 21.77
C SER A 92 -22.16 29.35 21.24
N GLU A 93 -22.76 29.33 20.05
CA GLU A 93 -23.23 28.10 19.38
C GLU A 93 -22.08 27.15 19.01
N ILE A 94 -20.95 27.69 18.57
CA ILE A 94 -19.75 26.87 18.31
C ILE A 94 -19.25 26.26 19.63
N LEU A 95 -19.18 27.05 20.70
CA LEU A 95 -18.70 26.54 21.99
C LEU A 95 -19.62 25.46 22.57
N THR A 96 -20.94 25.64 22.51
CA THR A 96 -21.90 24.61 22.96
C THR A 96 -21.73 23.33 22.14
N TYR A 97 -21.64 23.45 20.81
CA TYR A 97 -21.41 22.31 19.93
C TYR A 97 -20.10 21.57 20.25
N LEU A 98 -19.00 22.31 20.46
CA LEU A 98 -17.70 21.71 20.75
C LEU A 98 -17.68 20.98 22.10
N ARG A 99 -18.34 21.56 23.13
CA ARG A 99 -18.50 20.94 24.46
C ARG A 99 -19.38 19.70 24.41
N GLU A 100 -20.52 19.76 23.72
CA GLU A 100 -21.36 18.56 23.53
C GLU A 100 -20.60 17.45 22.81
N LYS A 101 -19.82 17.83 21.80
CA LYS A 101 -19.06 16.87 21.01
C LYS A 101 -17.92 16.24 21.81
N SER A 102 -17.22 17.00 22.66
CA SER A 102 -16.19 16.43 23.54
C SER A 102 -16.80 15.42 24.51
N LEU A 103 -17.98 15.69 25.06
CA LEU A 103 -18.72 14.75 25.91
C LEU A 103 -19.12 13.48 25.14
N ARG A 104 -19.64 13.59 23.91
CA ARG A 104 -19.97 12.43 23.06
C ARG A 104 -18.72 11.60 22.73
N ASP A 105 -17.63 12.28 22.38
CA ASP A 105 -16.38 11.60 22.05
C ASP A 105 -15.81 10.88 23.29
N ALA A 106 -15.86 11.50 24.49
CA ALA A 106 -15.44 10.88 25.75
C ALA A 106 -16.28 9.64 26.11
N ARG A 107 -17.62 9.71 25.94
CA ARG A 107 -18.50 8.53 26.09
C ARG A 107 -18.15 7.42 25.10
N SER A 108 -17.79 7.78 23.86
CA SER A 108 -17.38 6.80 22.84
C SER A 108 -16.00 6.19 23.10
N GLU A 109 -15.10 6.94 23.74
CA GLU A 109 -13.76 6.49 24.10
C GLU A 109 -13.78 5.59 25.33
N ALA A 110 -14.69 5.84 26.30
CA ALA A 110 -14.87 4.98 27.47
C ALA A 110 -15.25 3.52 27.12
N GLY A 111 -15.92 3.29 25.98
CA GLY A 111 -16.28 1.96 25.51
C GLY A 111 -15.23 1.29 24.60
N LYS A 112 -14.17 2.00 24.21
CA LYS A 112 -13.12 1.42 23.35
C LYS A 112 -12.11 0.71 24.23
N SER A 113 -11.70 -0.48 23.81
CA SER A 113 -10.51 -1.13 24.37
C SER A 113 -9.34 -0.15 24.32
N PRO A 114 -8.51 -0.05 25.38
CA PRO A 114 -7.34 0.82 25.36
C PRO A 114 -6.52 0.53 24.09
N PRO A 115 -5.90 1.56 23.48
CA PRO A 115 -5.08 1.36 22.31
C PRO A 115 -4.05 0.26 22.61
N PRO A 116 -3.78 -0.65 21.65
CA PRO A 116 -2.81 -1.71 21.87
C PRO A 116 -1.51 -1.08 22.35
N SER A 117 -0.98 -1.58 23.46
CA SER A 117 0.30 -1.13 24.02
C SER A 117 1.32 -0.99 22.90
N PRO A 118 2.16 0.07 22.90
CA PRO A 118 3.19 0.25 21.89
C PRO A 118 3.93 -1.08 21.75
N LYS A 119 3.97 -1.62 20.52
CA LYS A 119 4.57 -2.93 20.27
C LYS A 119 6.00 -2.85 20.80
N LEU A 120 6.28 -3.52 21.91
CA LEU A 120 7.64 -3.65 22.43
C LEU A 120 8.53 -4.06 21.26
N GLU A 121 9.61 -3.30 21.05
CA GLU A 121 10.59 -3.64 20.04
C GLU A 121 11.04 -5.07 20.33
N ARG A 122 10.70 -5.99 19.42
CA ARG A 122 11.08 -7.38 19.60
C ARG A 122 12.60 -7.40 19.65
N PRO A 123 13.23 -8.01 20.67
CA PRO A 123 14.67 -8.10 20.73
C PRO A 123 15.17 -8.68 19.41
N LYS A 124 16.24 -8.09 18.86
CA LYS A 124 16.87 -8.59 17.64
C LYS A 124 17.12 -10.09 17.82
N PRO A 125 16.85 -10.92 16.81
CA PRO A 125 17.06 -12.36 16.94
C PRO A 125 18.51 -12.63 17.38
N LYS A 126 18.69 -13.50 18.39
CA LYS A 126 20.01 -13.87 18.93
C LYS A 126 20.94 -14.46 17.87
N TRP A 127 20.39 -14.94 16.77
CA TRP A 127 21.09 -15.67 15.72
C TRP A 127 21.30 -14.78 14.48
N PRO A 128 22.45 -14.92 13.78
CA PRO A 128 22.67 -14.25 12.51
C PRO A 128 21.63 -14.70 11.47
N PRO A 129 21.39 -13.89 10.44
CA PRO A 129 20.48 -14.25 9.36
C PRO A 129 20.94 -15.56 8.68
N LEU A 130 19.97 -16.35 8.20
CA LEU A 130 20.25 -17.66 7.59
C LEU A 130 21.17 -17.56 6.38
N LEU A 131 20.93 -16.55 5.53
CA LEU A 131 21.75 -16.23 4.37
C LEU A 131 22.22 -14.79 4.52
N LYS A 132 23.51 -14.57 4.28
CA LYS A 132 24.14 -13.26 4.21
C LYS A 132 24.64 -13.05 2.78
N ARG A 133 24.29 -11.91 2.18
CA ARG A 133 24.83 -11.51 0.87
C ARG A 133 26.27 -11.08 1.09
N ILE A 134 27.20 -11.67 0.36
CA ILE A 134 28.63 -11.31 0.40
C ILE A 134 29.01 -10.42 -0.77
N SER A 135 28.35 -10.61 -1.92
CA SER A 135 28.64 -9.77 -3.07
C SER A 135 28.24 -8.30 -2.83
N PRO A 136 29.05 -7.35 -3.33
CA PRO A 136 28.70 -5.93 -3.32
C PRO A 136 27.44 -5.65 -4.13
N LEU A 137 26.90 -4.44 -4.00
CA LEU A 137 25.57 -4.09 -4.54
C LEU A 137 25.49 -4.27 -6.07
N ASP A 138 26.57 -3.97 -6.79
CA ASP A 138 26.64 -3.95 -8.25
C ASP A 138 27.00 -5.29 -8.89
N GLU A 139 27.42 -6.27 -8.08
CA GLU A 139 27.76 -7.62 -8.54
C GLU A 139 26.57 -8.58 -8.43
N PRO A 140 26.56 -9.68 -9.23
CA PRO A 140 25.52 -10.69 -9.11
C PRO A 140 25.41 -11.18 -7.66
N PRO A 141 24.19 -11.43 -7.16
CA PRO A 141 23.99 -11.81 -5.77
C PRO A 141 24.68 -13.15 -5.50
N VAL A 142 25.52 -13.19 -4.46
CA VAL A 142 26.12 -14.42 -3.92
C VAL A 142 25.85 -14.47 -2.43
N TYR A 143 25.37 -15.62 -1.96
CA TYR A 143 24.93 -15.83 -0.58
C TYR A 143 25.72 -16.96 0.07
N ILE A 144 26.09 -16.75 1.33
CA ILE A 144 26.66 -17.80 2.19
C ILE A 144 25.86 -17.85 3.49
N SER A 145 25.78 -19.03 4.11
CA SER A 145 25.27 -19.18 5.46
C SER A 145 26.40 -19.33 6.48
N GLU A 146 26.42 -18.45 7.48
CA GLU A 146 27.34 -18.60 8.61
C GLU A 146 26.87 -19.69 9.60
N ARG A 147 25.60 -20.11 9.49
CA ARG A 147 24.96 -21.02 10.45
C ARG A 147 25.12 -22.50 10.13
N HIS A 148 25.21 -22.86 8.85
CA HIS A 148 25.20 -24.24 8.39
C HIS A 148 26.57 -24.63 7.81
N PRO A 149 27.03 -25.88 8.01
CA PRO A 149 26.36 -26.96 8.75
C PRO A 149 26.36 -26.73 10.27
N VAL A 150 25.29 -27.12 10.97
CA VAL A 150 25.23 -26.94 12.44
C VAL A 150 26.20 -27.93 13.11
N PRO A 151 27.11 -27.50 14.01
CA PRO A 151 28.01 -28.42 14.69
C PRO A 151 27.23 -29.41 15.57
N ARG A 152 27.78 -30.62 15.75
CA ARG A 152 27.08 -31.74 16.40
C ARG A 152 26.64 -31.44 17.84
N GLU A 153 27.43 -30.67 18.57
CA GLU A 153 27.19 -30.25 19.95
C GLU A 153 25.90 -29.42 20.11
N ASN A 154 25.58 -28.63 19.08
CA ASN A 154 24.39 -27.77 19.07
C ASN A 154 23.12 -28.50 18.58
N LEU A 155 23.22 -29.78 18.21
CA LEU A 155 22.11 -30.57 17.68
C LEU A 155 21.53 -31.51 18.74
N SER A 156 20.24 -31.36 19.01
CA SER A 156 19.47 -32.33 19.76
C SER A 156 19.00 -33.47 18.85
N GLY A 157 19.49 -34.69 19.10
CA GLY A 157 19.10 -35.90 18.37
C GLY A 157 19.81 -36.12 17.03
N ILE A 158 19.09 -36.73 16.08
CA ILE A 158 19.61 -37.07 14.74
C ILE A 158 19.61 -35.81 13.87
N ARG A 159 20.74 -35.54 13.20
CA ARG A 159 20.86 -34.46 12.22
C ARG A 159 19.81 -34.61 11.10
N HIS A 160 19.13 -33.53 10.76
CA HIS A 160 18.11 -33.52 9.72
C HIS A 160 18.53 -32.61 8.56
N VAL A 161 18.69 -33.21 7.37
CA VAL A 161 19.00 -32.47 6.13
C VAL A 161 17.78 -31.66 5.68
N PRO A 162 17.86 -30.32 5.62
CA PRO A 162 16.74 -29.48 5.19
C PRO A 162 16.32 -29.76 3.73
N ASN A 163 15.04 -29.57 3.43
CA ASN A 163 14.55 -29.66 2.06
C ASN A 163 14.42 -28.26 1.45
N ILE A 164 14.87 -28.10 0.22
CA ILE A 164 14.71 -26.86 -0.55
C ILE A 164 13.34 -26.92 -1.23
N ALA A 165 12.56 -25.86 -1.11
CA ALA A 165 11.28 -25.74 -1.78
C ALA A 165 11.28 -24.48 -2.65
N VAL A 166 10.75 -24.64 -3.87
CA VAL A 166 10.54 -23.54 -4.82
C VAL A 166 9.03 -23.40 -5.02
N THR A 167 8.53 -22.18 -4.89
CA THR A 167 7.12 -21.89 -5.14
C THR A 167 6.87 -21.78 -6.65
N ALA A 168 5.63 -21.89 -7.11
CA ALA A 168 5.28 -21.74 -8.53
C ALA A 168 5.80 -20.43 -9.17
N HIS A 169 5.89 -19.34 -8.39
CA HIS A 169 6.44 -18.07 -8.85
C HIS A 169 7.97 -17.95 -8.74
N GLY A 170 8.68 -19.04 -8.42
CA GLY A 170 10.15 -19.05 -8.34
C GLY A 170 10.74 -18.50 -7.03
N VAL A 171 9.94 -18.30 -5.98
CA VAL A 171 10.45 -17.93 -4.65
C VAL A 171 11.01 -19.16 -3.95
N VAL A 172 12.28 -19.08 -3.56
CA VAL A 172 13.05 -20.19 -2.99
C VAL A 172 13.17 -20.03 -1.48
N PHE A 173 12.92 -21.11 -0.75
CA PHE A 173 13.09 -21.11 0.70
C PHE A 173 13.44 -22.51 1.23
N MET A 174 14.09 -22.53 2.38
CA MET A 174 14.43 -23.76 3.08
C MET A 174 13.28 -24.22 4.00
N ARG A 175 12.82 -25.46 3.82
CA ARG A 175 11.80 -26.09 4.64
C ARG A 175 12.46 -26.80 5.82
N GLN A 176 12.29 -26.22 7.01
CA GLN A 176 12.78 -26.79 8.27
C GLN A 176 11.80 -27.81 8.86
N GLY A 177 10.50 -27.69 8.57
CA GLY A 177 9.48 -28.56 9.19
C GLY A 177 8.10 -28.56 8.52
N LYS A 178 7.17 -29.31 9.13
CA LYS A 178 5.74 -29.33 8.78
C LYS A 178 4.92 -29.29 10.08
N PRO A 179 4.11 -28.24 10.34
CA PRO A 179 3.92 -27.02 9.53
C PRO A 179 5.18 -26.13 9.48
N GLN A 180 5.29 -25.29 8.45
CA GLN A 180 6.38 -24.32 8.35
C GLN A 180 6.10 -23.14 9.29
N HIS A 181 7.14 -22.51 9.84
CA HIS A 181 6.98 -21.34 10.72
C HIS A 181 6.30 -20.18 9.98
N ARG A 182 5.39 -19.49 10.67
CA ARG A 182 4.52 -18.44 10.10
C ARG A 182 5.31 -17.34 9.39
N SER A 183 6.46 -16.93 9.94
CA SER A 183 7.31 -15.89 9.34
C SER A 183 7.78 -16.24 7.92
N VAL A 184 8.12 -17.51 7.67
CA VAL A 184 8.54 -17.97 6.35
C VAL A 184 7.35 -18.00 5.39
N CYS A 185 6.19 -18.45 5.86
CA CYS A 185 4.96 -18.40 5.07
C CYS A 185 4.60 -16.96 4.68
N ASP A 186 4.65 -16.02 5.63
CA ASP A 186 4.36 -14.60 5.37
C ASP A 186 5.39 -13.99 4.40
N TYR A 187 6.68 -14.34 4.53
CA TYR A 187 7.72 -13.93 3.59
C TYR A 187 7.41 -14.41 2.16
N VAL A 188 7.14 -15.71 1.99
CA VAL A 188 6.82 -16.29 0.68
C VAL A 188 5.58 -15.66 0.09
N GLN A 189 4.52 -15.46 0.89
CA GLN A 189 3.29 -14.78 0.44
C GLN A 189 3.54 -13.34 -0.02
N LYS A 190 4.29 -12.56 0.77
CA LYS A 190 4.64 -11.18 0.42
C LYS A 190 5.47 -11.12 -0.85
N LYS A 191 6.47 -11.99 -0.99
CA LYS A 191 7.32 -12.07 -2.19
C LYS A 191 6.53 -12.49 -3.43
N ASN A 192 5.66 -13.49 -3.33
CA ASN A 192 4.77 -13.87 -4.42
C ASN A 192 3.86 -12.71 -4.84
N LYS A 193 3.25 -11.99 -3.87
CA LYS A 193 2.39 -10.85 -4.17
C LYS A 193 3.15 -9.74 -4.89
N TYR A 194 4.37 -9.45 -4.46
CA TYR A 194 5.24 -8.46 -5.11
C TYR A 194 5.56 -8.86 -6.55
N LYS A 195 5.93 -10.13 -6.77
CA LYS A 195 6.27 -10.64 -8.11
C LYS A 195 5.07 -10.65 -9.06
N ILE A 196 3.90 -11.08 -8.59
CA ILE A 196 2.64 -11.02 -9.36
C ILE A 196 2.34 -9.57 -9.74
N LYS A 197 2.49 -8.61 -8.81
CA LYS A 197 2.27 -7.19 -9.10
C LYS A 197 3.21 -6.69 -10.21
N ASN A 198 4.51 -6.96 -10.12
CA ASN A 198 5.47 -6.53 -11.15
C ASN A 198 5.22 -7.20 -12.50
N MET A 199 4.86 -8.48 -12.51
CA MET A 199 4.49 -9.21 -13.72
C MET A 199 3.23 -8.62 -14.37
N ASN A 200 2.23 -8.26 -13.57
CA ASN A 200 1.03 -7.60 -14.06
C ASN A 200 1.33 -6.21 -14.64
N HIS A 201 2.22 -5.44 -14.02
CA HIS A 201 2.68 -4.17 -14.59
C HIS A 201 3.36 -4.37 -15.95
N LEU A 202 4.28 -5.33 -16.04
CA LEU A 202 4.94 -5.64 -17.31
C LEU A 202 3.94 -6.03 -18.40
N LEU A 203 2.99 -6.91 -18.08
CA LEU A 203 1.96 -7.36 -19.03
C LEU A 203 1.01 -6.22 -19.45
N ALA A 204 0.62 -5.35 -18.52
CA ALA A 204 -0.23 -4.19 -18.80
C ALA A 204 0.49 -3.19 -19.72
N SER A 205 1.75 -2.86 -19.41
CA SER A 205 2.54 -1.95 -20.23
C SER A 205 2.79 -2.48 -21.63
N MET A 206 3.03 -3.79 -21.79
CA MET A 206 3.28 -4.42 -23.08
C MET A 206 2.05 -4.49 -23.99
N ARG A 207 0.84 -4.70 -23.44
CA ARG A 207 -0.36 -4.97 -24.23
C ARG A 207 -1.17 -3.71 -24.54
N ASP A 208 -1.50 -2.94 -23.50
CA ASP A 208 -2.54 -1.92 -23.60
C ASP A 208 -1.91 -0.52 -23.61
N GLU A 209 -0.99 -0.27 -22.67
CA GLU A 209 -0.48 1.09 -22.44
C GLU A 209 0.41 1.57 -23.59
N GLN A 210 1.21 0.68 -24.21
CA GLN A 210 2.15 1.11 -25.24
C GLN A 210 1.46 1.51 -26.56
N GLN A 211 0.35 0.87 -26.91
CA GLN A 211 -0.44 1.29 -28.07
C GLN A 211 -1.16 2.60 -27.76
N PHE A 212 -1.86 2.66 -26.63
CA PHE A 212 -2.57 3.86 -26.20
C PHE A 212 -1.63 5.06 -26.09
N ALA A 213 -0.41 4.86 -25.59
CA ALA A 213 0.57 5.92 -25.48
C ALA A 213 1.01 6.49 -26.82
N ARG A 214 1.12 5.65 -27.86
CA ARG A 214 1.43 6.14 -29.22
C ARG A 214 0.30 6.99 -29.77
N GLU A 215 -0.94 6.58 -29.55
CA GLU A 215 -2.13 7.31 -29.99
C GLU A 215 -2.27 8.64 -29.24
N GLU A 216 -1.99 8.66 -27.93
CA GLU A 216 -1.98 9.87 -27.10
C GLU A 216 -0.87 10.84 -27.52
N ASP A 217 0.35 10.36 -27.73
CA ASP A 217 1.46 11.21 -28.23
C ASP A 217 1.16 11.80 -29.62
N GLN A 218 0.51 11.02 -30.51
CA GLN A 218 0.06 11.53 -31.82
C GLN A 218 -1.00 12.63 -31.65
N TRP A 219 -1.96 12.41 -30.75
CA TRP A 219 -3.01 13.38 -30.44
C TRP A 219 -2.45 14.67 -29.84
N ASP A 220 -1.50 14.57 -28.90
CA ASP A 220 -0.78 15.71 -28.35
C ASP A 220 -0.02 16.47 -29.43
N GLY A 221 0.60 15.76 -30.37
CA GLY A 221 1.22 16.36 -31.56
C GLY A 221 0.24 17.20 -32.39
N HIS A 222 -0.96 16.67 -32.64
CA HIS A 222 -2.02 17.40 -33.35
C HIS A 222 -2.50 18.62 -32.56
N LEU A 223 -2.76 18.47 -31.27
CA LEU A 223 -3.21 19.54 -30.38
C LEU A 223 -2.16 20.65 -30.27
N HIS A 224 -0.87 20.30 -30.17
CA HIS A 224 0.23 21.26 -30.21
C HIS A 224 0.29 22.02 -31.53
N SER A 225 0.05 21.35 -32.66
CA SER A 225 0.01 21.98 -33.97
C SER A 225 -1.13 23.01 -34.08
N GLU A 226 -2.31 22.69 -33.53
CA GLU A 226 -3.46 23.59 -33.49
C GLU A 226 -3.25 24.77 -32.55
N ILE A 227 -2.71 24.54 -31.35
CA ILE A 227 -2.37 25.63 -30.42
C ILE A 227 -1.36 26.57 -31.08
N LYS A 228 -0.34 26.03 -31.76
CA LYS A 228 0.66 26.84 -32.46
C LYS A 228 0.05 27.63 -33.62
N SER A 229 -0.90 27.05 -34.35
CA SER A 229 -1.59 27.76 -35.44
C SER A 229 -2.48 28.88 -34.90
N GLN A 230 -3.24 28.64 -33.84
CA GLN A 230 -4.09 29.63 -33.17
C GLN A 230 -3.24 30.77 -32.57
N LYS A 231 -2.14 30.45 -31.88
CA LYS A 231 -1.19 31.45 -31.37
C LYS A 231 -0.71 32.37 -32.50
N ARG A 232 -0.33 31.80 -33.65
CA ARG A 232 0.10 32.59 -34.84
C ARG A 232 -1.02 33.48 -35.39
N VAL A 233 -2.26 33.02 -35.42
CA VAL A 233 -3.41 33.83 -35.87
C VAL A 233 -3.66 34.98 -34.90
N VAL A 234 -3.67 34.71 -33.60
CA VAL A 234 -3.84 35.73 -32.55
C VAL A 234 -2.70 36.76 -32.60
N GLU A 235 -1.45 36.32 -32.72
CA GLU A 235 -0.30 37.23 -32.92
C GLU A 235 -0.46 38.10 -34.17
N ARG A 236 -0.94 37.52 -35.28
CA ARG A 236 -1.20 38.28 -36.51
C ARG A 236 -2.30 39.31 -36.31
N LEU A 237 -3.39 38.95 -35.63
CA LEU A 237 -4.50 39.88 -35.33
C LEU A 237 -4.06 41.00 -34.38
N ILE A 238 -3.28 40.68 -33.34
CA ILE A 238 -2.70 41.68 -32.43
C ILE A 238 -1.82 42.65 -33.23
N ARG A 239 -0.95 42.16 -34.12
CA ARG A 239 -0.11 42.99 -35.00
C ARG A 239 -0.93 43.87 -35.93
N LEU A 240 -2.00 43.34 -36.54
CA LEU A 240 -2.88 44.10 -37.41
C LEU A 240 -3.66 45.18 -36.64
N ARG A 241 -4.17 44.84 -35.46
CA ARG A 241 -4.85 45.79 -34.57
C ARG A 241 -3.92 46.91 -34.13
N GLN A 242 -2.68 46.60 -33.74
CA GLN A 242 -1.65 47.59 -33.43
C GLN A 242 -1.35 48.52 -34.62
N LYS A 243 -1.38 48.00 -35.86
CA LYS A 243 -1.21 48.82 -37.08
C LYS A 243 -2.43 49.70 -37.40
N ILE A 244 -3.65 49.27 -37.05
CA ILE A 244 -4.88 50.03 -37.29
C ILE A 244 -5.08 51.11 -36.21
N GLU A 245 -4.78 50.80 -34.95
CA GLU A 245 -4.90 51.73 -33.81
C GLU A 245 -3.73 52.73 -33.72
N GLN A 246 -2.67 52.58 -34.53
CA GLN A 246 -1.60 53.57 -34.65
C GLN A 246 -1.55 54.17 -36.07
N PRO A 247 -2.06 55.39 -36.32
CA PRO A 247 -1.54 56.20 -37.42
C PRO A 247 -0.09 56.59 -37.06
N LEU A 248 0.83 56.31 -37.98
CA LEU A 248 2.28 56.41 -37.80
C LEU A 248 2.82 57.86 -37.70
N SER A 249 2.01 58.83 -37.25
CA SER A 249 2.37 60.24 -37.14
C SER A 249 2.48 60.78 -35.70
N ASP A 250 1.90 60.13 -34.68
CA ASP A 250 1.77 60.76 -33.35
C ASP A 250 1.97 59.79 -32.17
N LEU A 251 3.16 59.22 -32.02
CA LEU A 251 3.57 58.60 -30.74
C LEU A 251 4.82 59.30 -30.17
N PRO A 252 4.72 59.93 -28.98
CA PRO A 252 5.85 60.55 -28.29
C PRO A 252 6.93 59.55 -27.86
N ASP A 253 8.19 60.00 -27.84
CA ASP A 253 9.42 59.21 -27.58
C ASP A 253 9.47 58.41 -26.26
N TRP A 254 8.55 58.66 -25.32
CA TRP A 254 8.53 58.04 -23.99
C TRP A 254 7.58 56.85 -23.86
N VAL A 255 6.85 56.47 -24.92
CA VAL A 255 6.00 55.26 -24.89
C VAL A 255 6.88 54.02 -25.10
N GLU A 256 7.22 53.35 -24.00
CA GLU A 256 7.96 52.08 -24.02
C GLU A 256 7.22 51.06 -24.90
N LYS A 257 7.86 50.67 -26.02
CA LYS A 257 7.35 49.61 -26.91
C LYS A 257 7.26 48.32 -26.08
N PRO A 258 6.14 47.57 -26.14
CA PRO A 258 6.08 46.29 -25.45
C PRO A 258 7.18 45.40 -26.01
N ASP A 259 8.13 45.02 -25.16
CA ASP A 259 9.20 44.09 -25.50
C ASP A 259 8.56 42.76 -25.89
N VAL A 260 8.35 42.53 -27.19
CA VAL A 260 7.95 41.23 -27.75
C VAL A 260 9.16 40.31 -27.74
N ARG A 261 9.83 40.21 -26.60
CA ARG A 261 10.61 39.02 -26.23
C ARG A 261 9.74 38.25 -25.26
N MET A 262 8.72 37.58 -25.79
CA MET A 262 8.23 36.36 -25.15
C MET A 262 9.41 35.40 -25.10
N LYS A 263 10.23 35.50 -24.06
CA LYS A 263 11.26 34.52 -23.73
C LYS A 263 10.56 33.18 -23.74
N ASN A 264 11.06 32.27 -24.58
CA ASN A 264 10.73 30.86 -24.72
C ASN A 264 10.17 30.21 -23.45
N LEU A 265 8.90 30.46 -23.11
CA LEU A 265 8.18 29.72 -22.07
C LEU A 265 7.73 28.34 -22.61
N ASP A 266 7.97 28.07 -23.89
CA ASP A 266 7.69 26.80 -24.54
C ASP A 266 8.76 25.72 -24.27
N SER A 267 9.87 26.03 -23.57
CA SER A 267 10.94 25.05 -23.28
C SER A 267 10.59 24.05 -22.17
N TRP A 268 9.45 24.19 -21.51
CA TRP A 268 9.00 23.24 -20.48
C TRP A 268 7.94 22.26 -21.03
N ALA A 269 7.65 22.34 -22.33
CA ALA A 269 6.73 21.43 -22.99
C ALA A 269 7.43 20.08 -23.21
N PHE A 270 7.30 19.20 -22.22
CA PHE A 270 7.26 17.74 -22.37
C PHE A 270 8.40 17.12 -23.19
N ASP A 271 9.63 17.09 -22.65
CA ASP A 271 10.69 16.25 -23.22
C ASP A 271 10.43 14.74 -23.01
N GLU A 272 9.45 14.36 -22.19
CA GLU A 272 9.06 12.98 -21.96
C GLU A 272 7.70 12.70 -22.59
N SER A 273 7.72 12.08 -23.78
CA SER A 273 6.51 11.53 -24.40
C SER A 273 5.89 10.46 -23.50
N TYR A 274 4.57 10.29 -23.57
CA TYR A 274 3.91 9.27 -22.77
C TYR A 274 4.41 7.87 -23.16
N THR A 275 4.75 7.63 -24.43
CA THR A 275 5.44 6.40 -24.87
C THR A 275 6.76 6.15 -24.16
N ASN A 276 7.58 7.19 -23.95
CA ASN A 276 8.84 7.07 -23.22
C ASN A 276 8.59 6.72 -21.76
N SER A 277 7.55 7.29 -21.14
CA SER A 277 7.17 6.96 -19.77
C SER A 277 6.73 5.50 -19.62
N VAL A 278 5.92 4.98 -20.56
CA VAL A 278 5.46 3.58 -20.58
C VAL A 278 6.61 2.63 -20.90
N ALA A 279 7.52 3.01 -21.79
CA ALA A 279 8.73 2.24 -22.05
C ALA A 279 9.63 2.18 -20.81
N ALA A 280 9.76 3.29 -20.07
CA ALA A 280 10.53 3.34 -18.83
C ALA A 280 9.90 2.46 -17.74
N THR A 281 8.57 2.46 -17.56
CA THR A 281 7.89 1.59 -16.59
C THR A 281 8.04 0.12 -16.97
N TYR A 282 7.94 -0.22 -18.25
CA TYR A 282 8.18 -1.57 -18.76
C TYR A 282 9.62 -2.03 -18.48
N ASN A 283 10.61 -1.21 -18.83
CA ASN A 283 12.02 -1.52 -18.62
C ASN A 283 12.36 -1.68 -17.14
N ASP A 284 11.82 -0.82 -16.28
CA ASP A 284 12.00 -0.92 -14.83
C ASP A 284 11.32 -2.16 -14.24
N ALA A 285 10.11 -2.50 -14.68
CA ALA A 285 9.43 -3.72 -14.26
C ALA A 285 10.17 -4.99 -14.70
N SER A 286 10.65 -5.01 -15.94
CA SER A 286 11.46 -6.10 -16.51
C SER A 286 12.76 -6.28 -15.75
N ARG A 287 13.50 -5.19 -15.52
CA ARG A 287 14.75 -5.18 -14.71
C ARG A 287 14.51 -5.71 -13.31
N ARG A 288 13.46 -5.26 -12.61
CA ARG A 288 13.15 -5.76 -11.25
C ARG A 288 12.84 -7.26 -11.23
N LEU A 289 12.18 -7.78 -12.26
CA LEU A 289 11.88 -9.20 -12.37
C LEU A 289 13.15 -10.03 -12.66
N SER A 290 14.05 -9.53 -13.51
CA SER A 290 15.31 -10.20 -13.79
C SER A 290 16.25 -10.18 -12.57
N GLU A 291 16.33 -9.06 -11.86
CA GLU A 291 17.07 -8.94 -10.59
C GLU A 291 16.52 -9.88 -9.52
N ASP A 292 15.19 -9.93 -9.32
CA ASP A 292 14.59 -10.87 -8.35
C ASP A 292 14.80 -12.33 -8.78
N ALA A 293 14.76 -12.64 -10.08
CA ALA A 293 15.08 -13.97 -10.57
C ALA A 293 16.55 -14.36 -10.31
N ALA A 294 17.49 -13.44 -10.57
CA ALA A 294 18.91 -13.62 -10.26
C ALA A 294 19.11 -13.83 -8.75
N ASP A 295 18.47 -13.02 -7.91
CA ASP A 295 18.52 -13.13 -6.45
C ASP A 295 17.98 -14.48 -5.95
N GLN A 296 16.83 -14.93 -6.47
CA GLN A 296 16.27 -16.23 -6.10
C GLN A 296 17.15 -17.40 -6.56
N SER A 297 17.77 -17.29 -7.75
CA SER A 297 18.69 -18.31 -8.26
C SER A 297 19.94 -18.44 -7.40
N ALA A 298 20.50 -17.31 -6.96
CA ALA A 298 21.64 -17.26 -6.05
C ALA A 298 21.31 -17.86 -4.68
N ARG A 299 20.14 -17.52 -4.12
CA ARG A 299 19.66 -18.14 -2.87
C ARG A 299 19.49 -19.65 -3.04
N ALA A 300 19.00 -20.11 -4.19
CA ALA A 300 18.86 -21.55 -4.46
C ALA A 300 20.21 -22.27 -4.43
N ARG A 301 21.24 -21.69 -5.06
CA ARG A 301 22.61 -22.22 -5.04
C ARG A 301 23.13 -22.32 -3.61
N ALA A 302 23.02 -21.24 -2.83
CA ALA A 302 23.43 -21.24 -1.43
C ALA A 302 22.67 -22.29 -0.59
N PHE A 303 21.37 -22.46 -0.83
CA PHE A 303 20.61 -23.51 -0.14
C PHE A 303 21.01 -24.93 -0.56
N LEU A 304 21.43 -25.14 -1.81
CA LEU A 304 21.96 -26.42 -2.28
C LEU A 304 23.29 -26.73 -1.60
N GLU A 305 24.20 -25.76 -1.52
CA GLU A 305 25.46 -25.89 -0.80
C GLU A 305 25.24 -26.26 0.68
N ILE A 306 24.31 -25.58 1.35
CA ILE A 306 23.90 -25.91 2.73
C ILE A 306 23.42 -27.35 2.84
N ARG A 307 22.57 -27.77 1.89
CA ARG A 307 21.99 -29.11 1.90
C ARG A 307 23.07 -30.18 1.70
N GLU A 308 24.02 -29.93 0.81
CA GLU A 308 25.16 -30.81 0.55
C GLU A 308 26.09 -30.90 1.76
N ALA A 309 26.42 -29.78 2.39
CA ALA A 309 27.23 -29.73 3.61
C ALA A 309 26.55 -30.49 4.77
N GLU A 310 25.25 -30.29 4.98
CA GLU A 310 24.48 -31.03 5.99
C GLU A 310 24.36 -32.52 5.67
N LYS A 311 24.36 -32.90 4.39
CA LYS A 311 24.34 -34.30 3.98
C LYS A 311 25.69 -34.98 4.26
N LYS A 312 26.81 -34.33 3.96
CA LYS A 312 28.15 -34.82 4.30
C LYS A 312 28.32 -34.98 5.81
N ALA A 313 27.94 -33.97 6.59
CA ALA A 313 27.97 -34.05 8.05
C ALA A 313 27.06 -35.15 8.62
N LEU A 314 25.93 -35.46 7.96
CA LEU A 314 25.08 -36.59 8.33
C LEU A 314 25.76 -37.93 8.05
N GLU A 315 26.48 -38.04 6.93
CA GLU A 315 27.23 -39.25 6.55
C GLU A 315 28.34 -39.52 7.57
N GLU A 316 29.12 -38.50 7.93
CA GLU A 316 30.13 -38.56 9.01
C GLU A 316 29.52 -38.96 10.36
N ASP A 317 28.40 -38.32 10.76
CA ASP A 317 27.67 -38.69 12.00
C ASP A 317 27.23 -40.16 11.96
N ASN A 318 26.76 -40.65 10.80
CA ASN A 318 26.32 -42.04 10.64
C ASN A 318 27.48 -43.03 10.72
N GLU A 319 28.63 -42.70 10.15
CA GLU A 319 29.86 -43.51 10.24
C GLU A 319 30.31 -43.62 11.70
N TYR A 320 30.38 -42.50 12.40
CA TYR A 320 30.66 -42.46 13.84
C TYR A 320 29.70 -43.35 14.66
N TYR A 321 28.39 -43.31 14.37
CA TYR A 321 27.43 -44.19 15.04
C TYR A 321 27.59 -45.67 14.68
N ARG A 322 28.07 -46.01 13.47
CA ARG A 322 28.35 -47.40 13.11
C ARG A 322 29.53 -47.94 13.92
N GLU A 323 30.62 -47.18 13.99
CA GLU A 323 31.82 -47.54 14.73
C GLU A 323 31.54 -47.75 16.22
N LYS A 324 30.72 -46.86 16.82
CA LYS A 324 30.31 -46.98 18.23
C LYS A 324 29.19 -47.99 18.48
N GLY A 325 28.67 -48.66 17.45
CA GLY A 325 27.58 -49.64 17.58
C GLY A 325 26.18 -49.06 17.79
N TYR A 326 26.00 -47.74 17.72
CA TYR A 326 24.71 -47.04 17.87
C TYR A 326 23.82 -47.13 16.62
N LYS A 327 23.57 -48.34 16.10
CA LYS A 327 22.76 -48.60 14.89
C LYS A 327 21.30 -48.11 15.02
N TRP A 328 20.81 -47.93 16.24
CA TRP A 328 19.48 -47.37 16.49
C TRP A 328 19.39 -45.87 16.12
N MET A 329 20.49 -45.11 16.20
CA MET A 329 20.59 -43.69 15.84
C MET A 329 20.57 -43.44 14.32
N ILE A 330 20.93 -44.45 13.52
CA ILE A 330 20.95 -44.35 12.06
C ILE A 330 19.52 -44.51 11.53
N ASP A 331 19.03 -43.49 10.83
CA ASP A 331 17.68 -43.49 10.26
C ASP A 331 17.64 -44.17 8.89
N THR A 332 17.54 -45.49 8.90
CA THR A 332 17.46 -46.30 7.69
C THR A 332 16.18 -46.02 6.89
N PRO A 333 16.18 -46.22 5.56
CA PRO A 333 14.98 -46.08 4.74
C PRO A 333 13.79 -46.91 5.26
N TYR A 334 14.07 -48.10 5.82
CA TYR A 334 13.07 -48.96 6.45
C TYR A 334 12.44 -48.31 7.68
N LYS A 335 13.26 -47.77 8.62
CA LYS A 335 12.75 -47.02 9.78
C LYS A 335 11.92 -45.81 9.35
N LYS A 336 12.36 -45.07 8.33
CA LYS A 336 11.60 -43.95 7.75
C LYS A 336 10.23 -44.40 7.21
N LYS A 337 10.19 -45.54 6.50
CA LYS A 337 8.94 -46.14 6.01
C LYS A 337 8.02 -46.52 7.17
N GLN A 338 8.54 -47.18 8.21
CA GLN A 338 7.76 -47.56 9.39
C GLN A 338 7.17 -46.33 10.12
N ARG A 339 7.98 -45.29 10.35
CA ARG A 339 7.48 -44.01 10.93
C ARG A 339 6.38 -43.38 10.08
N ARG A 340 6.51 -43.41 8.75
CA ARG A 340 5.47 -42.90 7.83
C ARG A 340 4.17 -43.71 7.92
N VAL A 341 4.26 -45.03 7.98
CA VAL A 341 3.10 -45.92 8.13
C VAL A 341 2.41 -45.66 9.48
N ALA A 342 3.16 -45.62 10.57
CA ALA A 342 2.64 -45.30 11.90
C ALA A 342 1.94 -43.93 11.93
N LYS A 343 2.57 -42.90 11.34
CA LYS A 343 1.99 -41.55 11.25
C LYS A 343 0.70 -41.52 10.41
N ARG A 344 0.63 -42.30 9.33
CA ARG A 344 -0.60 -42.45 8.51
C ARG A 344 -1.72 -43.13 9.28
N LYS A 345 -1.41 -44.21 10.01
CA LYS A 345 -2.38 -44.90 10.87
C LYS A 345 -2.93 -43.96 11.94
N LYS A 346 -2.05 -43.26 12.68
CA LYS A 346 -2.44 -42.26 13.68
C LYS A 346 -3.27 -41.12 13.07
N GLY A 347 -2.84 -40.54 11.96
CA GLY A 347 -3.61 -39.50 11.27
C GLY A 347 -4.94 -39.98 10.67
N GLY A 348 -5.12 -41.29 10.47
CA GLY A 348 -6.42 -41.90 10.17
C GLY A 348 -7.32 -41.92 11.40
N GLN A 349 -6.79 -42.39 12.54
CA GLN A 349 -7.48 -42.39 13.84
C GLN A 349 -7.89 -40.98 14.26
N ASP A 350 -6.96 -40.00 14.25
CA ASP A 350 -7.26 -38.61 14.60
C ASP A 350 -8.38 -38.01 13.72
N ARG A 351 -8.46 -38.40 12.44
CA ARG A 351 -9.52 -37.95 11.53
C ARG A 351 -10.86 -38.60 11.85
N PHE A 352 -10.84 -39.88 12.20
CA PHE A 352 -12.02 -40.62 12.64
C PHE A 352 -12.57 -40.00 13.94
N GLU A 353 -11.72 -39.76 14.94
CA GLU A 353 -12.08 -39.11 16.19
C GLU A 353 -12.66 -37.71 15.97
N ARG A 354 -12.02 -36.87 15.13
CA ARG A 354 -12.57 -35.55 14.79
C ARG A 354 -13.92 -35.64 14.10
N ARG A 355 -14.16 -36.66 13.29
CA ARG A 355 -15.45 -36.89 12.61
C ARG A 355 -16.50 -37.31 13.63
N ALA A 356 -16.17 -38.19 14.57
CA ALA A 356 -17.03 -38.59 15.68
C ALA A 356 -17.43 -37.37 16.53
N VAL A 357 -16.46 -36.57 16.98
CA VAL A 357 -16.71 -35.33 17.75
C VAL A 357 -17.62 -34.35 17.00
N ARG A 358 -17.43 -34.19 15.68
CA ARG A 358 -18.32 -33.34 14.87
C ARG A 358 -19.74 -33.92 14.76
N GLN A 359 -19.87 -35.23 14.60
CA GLN A 359 -21.17 -35.90 14.53
C GLN A 359 -21.89 -35.81 15.88
N ASP A 360 -21.19 -35.99 16.99
CA ASP A 360 -21.75 -35.84 18.34
C ASP A 360 -22.18 -34.40 18.60
N LYS A 361 -21.35 -33.42 18.20
CA LYS A 361 -21.73 -32.00 18.30
C LYS A 361 -22.95 -31.66 17.44
N ALA A 362 -23.04 -32.21 16.23
CA ALA A 362 -24.20 -32.03 15.35
C ALA A 362 -25.46 -32.71 15.90
N ARG A 363 -25.33 -33.90 16.49
CA ARG A 363 -26.42 -34.57 17.22
C ARG A 363 -26.88 -33.69 18.38
N GLN A 364 -25.97 -33.26 19.24
CA GLN A 364 -26.28 -32.39 20.38
C GLN A 364 -26.98 -31.10 19.93
N SER A 365 -26.49 -30.41 18.89
CA SER A 365 -27.13 -29.21 18.37
C SER A 365 -28.54 -29.46 17.82
N ASN A 366 -28.78 -30.62 17.21
CA ASN A 366 -30.11 -30.98 16.70
C ASN A 366 -31.11 -31.33 17.82
N PHE A 367 -30.62 -31.68 19.02
CA PHE A 367 -31.46 -31.96 20.19
C PHE A 367 -31.65 -30.75 21.13
N VAL A 368 -30.98 -29.61 20.88
CA VAL A 368 -31.24 -28.36 21.61
C VAL A 368 -32.62 -27.83 21.21
N GLY A 369 -33.63 -28.08 22.06
CA GLY A 369 -35.04 -27.70 21.85
C GLY A 369 -36.04 -28.85 21.98
N LEU A 370 -35.58 -30.11 22.02
CA LEU A 370 -36.41 -31.31 22.18
C LEU A 370 -36.23 -31.98 23.56
N SER A 371 -35.51 -31.35 24.49
CA SER A 371 -35.45 -31.84 25.87
C SER A 371 -36.86 -31.77 26.46
N PRO A 372 -37.50 -32.91 26.80
CA PRO A 372 -38.80 -32.86 27.46
C PRO A 372 -38.65 -32.05 28.74
N ALA A 373 -39.58 -31.13 28.99
CA ALA A 373 -39.62 -30.40 30.25
C ALA A 373 -39.62 -31.42 31.40
N PRO A 374 -38.81 -31.21 32.46
CA PRO A 374 -38.82 -32.11 33.61
C PRO A 374 -40.25 -32.18 34.14
N ILE A 375 -40.79 -33.40 34.20
CA ILE A 375 -42.10 -33.67 34.78
C ILE A 375 -42.01 -33.24 36.24
N GLN A 376 -42.70 -32.15 36.59
CA GLN A 376 -42.85 -31.74 37.98
C GLN A 376 -43.80 -32.76 38.62
N VAL A 377 -43.27 -33.55 39.55
CA VAL A 377 -44.02 -34.48 40.41
C VAL A 377 -44.51 -33.72 41.64
#